data_AF-A0A2N9G8A1-F1
#
_entry.id   AF-A0A2N9G8A1-F1
#
_cell.length_a   1.000
_cell.length_b   1.000
_cell.length_c   1.000
_cell.angle_alpha   90.00
_cell.angle_beta   90.00
_cell.angle_gamma   90.00
#
_symmetry.space_group_name_H-M   'P 1'
#
loop_
_entity.id
_entity.type
_entity.pdbx_description
1 polymer ?
#
loop_
_entity_poly.entity_id
_entity_poly.type
_entity_poly.pdbx_seq_one_letter_code
_entity_poly.pdbx_strand_id
1 'polypeptide(L)'
;MEEHPSVLWTHRTMARKSTGETPFALAYGVEAVIPLEVGISTIRTTDFTVQTNEDNLRKDLDLLEERRDMATVRLASYHQRIKKEHDKNINHRVFRIGDLVLRKVMANTRRPNEGKLGPNWEGPYKVISPAGAGSYRLEDLEGKPIPRPWNTCNLRKYFF
;
A
#
# COMPACT_ATOMS: atom_id res chain seq x y z
N MET A 1 1.32 -1.39 22.88
CA MET A 1 0.32 -0.96 21.90
C MET A 1 -0.80 -1.97 22.02
N GLU A 2 -1.82 -1.65 22.81
CA GLU A 2 -2.91 -2.57 23.14
C GLU A 2 -3.89 -2.56 21.97
N GLU A 3 -3.85 -3.58 21.12
CA GLU A 3 -4.85 -3.75 20.07
C GLU A 3 -6.17 -4.19 20.71
N HIS A 4 -7.23 -3.41 20.47
CA HIS A 4 -8.55 -3.70 20.98
C HIS A 4 -9.04 -5.05 20.39
N PRO A 5 -9.43 -6.06 21.21
CA PRO A 5 -9.78 -7.40 20.73
C PRO A 5 -10.81 -7.45 19.60
N SER A 6 -11.73 -6.47 19.54
CA SER A 6 -12.72 -6.37 18.46
C SER A 6 -12.11 -6.05 17.08
N VAL A 7 -11.02 -5.28 17.03
CA VAL A 7 -10.34 -4.90 15.77
C VAL A 7 -9.68 -6.13 15.16
N LEU A 8 -8.98 -6.90 15.98
CA LEU A 8 -8.33 -8.14 15.56
C LEU A 8 -9.35 -9.17 15.08
N TRP A 9 -10.50 -9.26 15.78
CA TRP A 9 -11.59 -10.13 15.38
C TRP A 9 -12.15 -9.75 14.00
N THR A 10 -12.48 -8.47 13.82
CA THR A 10 -12.94 -7.92 12.54
C THR A 10 -11.95 -8.21 11.41
N HIS A 11 -10.65 -8.06 11.69
CA HIS A 11 -9.60 -8.34 10.72
C HIS A 11 -9.62 -9.81 10.25
N ARG A 12 -9.95 -10.75 11.14
CA ARG A 12 -9.96 -12.19 10.89
C ARG A 12 -11.24 -12.70 10.24
N THR A 13 -12.39 -12.10 10.55
CA THR A 13 -13.70 -12.60 10.10
C THR A 13 -14.33 -11.79 8.96
N MET A 14 -13.75 -10.65 8.55
CA MET A 14 -14.21 -9.94 7.35
C MET A 14 -13.51 -10.44 6.09
N ALA A 15 -14.31 -10.65 5.04
CA ALA A 15 -13.80 -11.01 3.72
C ALA A 15 -12.91 -9.89 3.15
N ARG A 16 -11.73 -10.26 2.66
CA ARG A 16 -10.78 -9.31 2.08
C ARG A 16 -11.13 -9.03 0.63
N LYS A 17 -11.11 -7.76 0.21
CA LYS A 17 -11.28 -7.41 -1.22
C LYS A 17 -10.23 -8.04 -2.14
N SER A 18 -9.06 -8.38 -1.60
CA SER A 18 -7.95 -8.98 -2.36
C SER A 18 -8.12 -10.48 -2.62
N THR A 19 -8.71 -11.23 -1.69
CA THR A 19 -8.89 -12.70 -1.81
C THR A 19 -10.35 -13.11 -2.01
N GLY A 20 -11.29 -12.26 -1.60
CA GLY A 20 -12.73 -12.56 -1.52
C GLY A 20 -13.12 -13.46 -0.35
N GLU A 21 -12.16 -13.81 0.52
CA GLU A 21 -12.31 -14.80 1.59
C GLU A 21 -11.96 -14.17 2.96
N THR A 22 -12.47 -14.75 4.04
CA THR A 22 -12.06 -14.34 5.39
C THR A 22 -10.71 -14.96 5.75
N PRO A 23 -9.79 -14.23 6.42
CA PRO A 23 -8.52 -14.82 6.86
C PRO A 23 -8.70 -16.04 7.77
N PHE A 24 -9.76 -16.06 8.59
CA PHE A 24 -10.06 -17.19 9.45
C PHE A 24 -10.42 -18.44 8.65
N ALA A 25 -11.28 -18.34 7.63
CA ALA A 25 -11.65 -19.49 6.82
C ALA A 25 -10.47 -20.05 6.00
N LEU A 26 -9.58 -19.19 5.51
CA LEU A 26 -8.36 -19.67 4.83
C LEU A 26 -7.41 -20.40 5.78
N ALA A 27 -7.36 -20.01 7.05
CA ALA A 27 -6.50 -20.67 8.05
C ALA A 27 -7.09 -21.99 8.54
N TYR A 28 -8.38 -22.02 8.86
CA TYR A 28 -9.02 -23.12 9.60
C TYR A 28 -10.02 -23.95 8.78
N GLY A 29 -10.32 -23.59 7.54
CA GLY A 29 -11.28 -24.30 6.69
C GLY A 29 -12.72 -23.81 6.78
N VAL A 30 -13.10 -23.19 7.90
CA VAL A 30 -14.49 -22.83 8.20
C VAL A 30 -14.64 -21.37 8.59
N GLU A 31 -15.83 -20.82 8.39
CA GLU A 31 -16.14 -19.46 8.86
C GLU A 31 -16.27 -19.40 10.38
N ALA A 32 -15.68 -18.37 10.99
CA ALA A 32 -15.73 -18.16 12.44
C ALA A 32 -17.12 -17.68 12.87
N VAL A 33 -17.63 -18.21 13.98
CA VAL A 33 -18.79 -17.66 14.68
C VAL A 33 -18.34 -16.42 15.44
N ILE A 34 -18.90 -15.25 15.10
CA ILE A 34 -18.52 -14.00 15.74
C ILE A 34 -19.14 -13.89 17.14
N PRO A 35 -18.48 -13.26 18.14
CA PRO A 35 -19.03 -13.13 19.49
C PRO A 35 -20.44 -12.52 19.54
N LEU A 36 -20.77 -11.65 18.59
CA LEU A 36 -22.11 -11.06 18.47
C LEU A 36 -23.20 -12.11 18.16
N GLU A 37 -22.88 -13.15 17.36
CA GLU A 37 -23.79 -14.26 17.02
C GLU A 37 -23.99 -15.23 18.19
N VAL A 38 -23.14 -15.17 19.22
CA VAL A 38 -23.31 -15.94 20.46
C VAL A 38 -24.30 -15.23 21.40
N GLY A 39 -24.24 -13.89 21.46
CA GLY A 39 -25.16 -13.08 22.27
C GLY A 39 -26.55 -12.90 21.64
N ILE A 40 -26.66 -13.07 20.32
CA ILE A 40 -27.91 -12.98 19.57
C ILE A 40 -28.16 -14.34 18.95
N SER A 41 -29.27 -15.01 19.28
CA SER A 41 -29.66 -16.27 18.65
C SER A 41 -29.86 -16.10 17.15
N THR A 42 -28.79 -16.33 16.38
CA THR A 42 -28.83 -16.32 14.91
C THR A 42 -29.16 -17.71 14.38
N ILE A 43 -29.50 -17.80 13.08
CA ILE A 43 -29.81 -19.08 12.40
C ILE A 43 -28.70 -20.12 12.64
N ARG A 44 -27.43 -19.70 12.69
CA ARG A 44 -26.28 -20.58 12.96
C ARG A 44 -26.35 -21.22 14.35
N THR A 45 -26.93 -20.53 15.32
CA THR A 45 -27.04 -20.98 16.72
C THR A 45 -28.38 -21.68 16.97
N THR A 46 -29.48 -21.26 16.32
CA THR A 46 -30.82 -21.84 16.52
C THR A 46 -31.02 -23.17 15.80
N ASP A 47 -30.48 -23.29 14.58
CA ASP A 47 -30.71 -24.45 13.71
C ASP A 47 -29.52 -25.43 13.77
N PHE A 48 -28.67 -25.29 14.78
CA PHE A 48 -27.48 -26.10 14.96
C PHE A 48 -27.88 -27.57 15.21
N THR A 49 -27.47 -28.44 14.28
CA THR A 49 -27.56 -29.89 14.43
C THR A 49 -26.16 -30.48 14.29
N VAL A 50 -25.74 -31.28 15.27
CA VAL A 50 -24.37 -31.82 15.35
C VAL A 50 -24.01 -32.60 14.08
N GLN A 51 -24.89 -33.51 13.63
CA GLN A 51 -24.64 -34.33 12.44
C GLN A 51 -24.49 -33.50 11.16
N THR A 52 -25.42 -32.57 10.91
CA THR A 52 -25.34 -31.67 9.76
C THR A 52 -24.08 -30.80 9.79
N ASN A 53 -23.68 -30.32 10.97
CA ASN A 53 -22.48 -29.52 11.13
C ASN A 53 -21.19 -30.32 10.86
N GLU A 54 -21.12 -31.57 11.33
CA GLU A 54 -19.98 -32.46 11.03
C GLU A 54 -19.87 -32.76 9.54
N ASP A 55 -20.99 -33.01 8.86
CA ASP A 55 -21.00 -33.26 7.42
C ASP A 55 -20.59 -32.02 6.61
N ASN A 56 -21.04 -30.84 7.02
CA ASN A 56 -20.61 -29.58 6.40
C ASN A 56 -19.13 -29.29 6.66
N LEU A 57 -18.63 -29.54 7.88
CA LEU A 57 -17.22 -29.38 8.21
C LEU A 57 -16.33 -30.26 7.33
N ARG A 58 -16.72 -31.52 7.08
CA ARG A 58 -15.97 -32.40 6.16
C ARG A 58 -15.88 -31.81 4.76
N LYS A 59 -17.02 -31.35 4.21
CA LYS A 59 -17.06 -30.71 2.88
C LYS A 59 -16.20 -29.45 2.81
N ASP A 60 -16.27 -28.61 3.85
CA ASP A 60 -15.48 -27.38 3.93
C ASP A 60 -13.96 -27.68 3.94
N LEU A 61 -13.56 -28.73 4.65
CA LEU A 61 -12.17 -29.20 4.68
C LEU A 61 -11.72 -29.80 3.35
N ASP A 62 -12.58 -30.56 2.67
CA ASP A 62 -12.29 -31.13 1.35
C ASP A 62 -12.05 -30.02 0.31
N LEU A 63 -12.81 -28.92 0.38
CA LEU A 63 -12.72 -27.77 -0.52
C LEU A 63 -11.71 -26.70 -0.10
N LEU A 64 -11.06 -26.86 1.06
CA LEU A 64 -10.21 -25.82 1.65
C LEU A 64 -9.02 -25.48 0.75
N GLU A 65 -8.37 -26.49 0.18
CA GLU A 65 -7.20 -26.27 -0.65
C GLU A 65 -7.57 -25.54 -1.95
N GLU A 66 -8.70 -25.91 -2.57
CA GLU A 66 -9.22 -25.21 -3.74
C GLU A 66 -9.52 -23.73 -3.43
N ARG A 67 -10.09 -23.44 -2.25
CA ARG A 67 -10.33 -22.06 -1.80
C ARG A 67 -9.02 -21.28 -1.61
N ARG A 68 -7.98 -21.92 -1.07
CA ARG A 68 -6.64 -21.30 -0.90
C ARG A 68 -5.98 -21.01 -2.24
N ASP A 69 -6.08 -21.92 -3.19
CA ASP A 69 -5.54 -21.73 -4.54
C ASP A 69 -6.26 -20.58 -5.25
N MET A 70 -7.60 -20.57 -5.22
CA MET A 70 -8.40 -19.47 -5.77
C MET A 70 -8.07 -18.13 -5.10
N ALA A 71 -7.94 -18.11 -3.77
CA ALA A 71 -7.56 -16.91 -3.03
C ALA A 71 -6.17 -16.39 -3.44
N THR A 72 -5.22 -17.29 -3.68
CA THR A 72 -3.86 -16.95 -4.14
C THR A 72 -3.88 -16.34 -5.55
N VAL A 73 -4.63 -16.95 -6.48
CA VAL A 73 -4.83 -16.41 -7.83
C VAL A 73 -5.47 -15.03 -7.81
N ARG A 74 -6.51 -14.84 -7.00
CA ARG A 74 -7.17 -13.54 -6.81
C ARG A 74 -6.22 -12.50 -6.22
N LEU A 75 -5.45 -12.88 -5.20
CA LEU A 75 -4.47 -11.99 -4.56
C LEU A 75 -3.40 -11.52 -5.55
N ALA A 76 -2.87 -12.44 -6.36
CA ALA A 76 -1.91 -12.13 -7.41
C ALA A 76 -2.51 -11.16 -8.44
N SER A 77 -3.74 -11.44 -8.90
CA SER A 77 -4.47 -10.58 -9.85
C SER A 77 -4.76 -9.20 -9.27
N TYR A 78 -5.13 -9.13 -7.99
CA TYR A 78 -5.35 -7.88 -7.26
C TYR A 78 -4.06 -7.05 -7.19
N HIS A 79 -2.94 -7.66 -6.80
CA HIS A 79 -1.64 -6.98 -6.75
C HIS A 79 -1.20 -6.49 -8.14
N GLN A 80 -1.37 -7.30 -9.18
CA GLN A 80 -1.06 -6.89 -10.56
C GLN A 80 -1.89 -5.68 -11.00
N ARG A 81 -3.19 -5.66 -10.69
CA ARG A 81 -4.08 -4.54 -11.01
C ARG A 81 -3.66 -3.26 -10.28
N ILE A 82 -3.37 -3.36 -8.98
CA ILE A 82 -2.92 -2.22 -8.18
C ILE A 82 -1.58 -1.69 -8.70
N LYS A 83 -0.63 -2.58 -9.01
CA LYS A 83 0.64 -2.20 -9.62
C LYS A 83 0.44 -1.50 -10.96
N LYS A 84 -0.38 -2.05 -11.86
CA LYS A 84 -0.67 -1.45 -13.17
C LYS A 84 -1.28 -0.06 -13.05
N GLU A 85 -2.24 0.12 -12.15
CA GLU A 85 -2.87 1.44 -11.92
C GLU A 85 -1.87 2.44 -11.33
N HIS A 86 -1.05 2.00 -10.38
CA HIS A 86 0.02 2.82 -9.84
C HIS A 86 1.00 3.24 -10.94
N ASP A 87 1.53 2.29 -11.71
CA ASP A 87 2.50 2.51 -12.78
C ASP A 87 1.95 3.41 -13.89
N LYS A 88 0.66 3.28 -14.24
CA LYS A 88 -0.02 4.18 -15.19
C LYS A 88 -0.01 5.64 -14.74
N ASN A 89 -0.11 5.87 -13.42
CA ASN A 89 -0.12 7.21 -12.83
C ASN A 89 1.29 7.74 -12.53
N ILE A 90 2.35 6.95 -12.75
CA ILE A 90 3.73 7.42 -12.65
C ILE A 90 4.05 8.27 -13.89
N ASN A 91 4.18 9.58 -13.69
CA ASN A 91 4.75 10.46 -14.70
C ASN A 91 6.27 10.28 -14.72
N HIS A 92 6.80 9.57 -15.72
CA HIS A 92 8.23 9.42 -15.96
C HIS A 92 8.86 10.75 -16.41
N ARG A 93 9.10 11.65 -15.46
CA ARG A 93 9.86 12.87 -15.70
C ARG A 93 11.33 12.51 -15.85
N VAL A 94 11.83 12.60 -17.07
CA VAL A 94 13.26 12.42 -17.38
C VAL A 94 13.92 13.78 -17.49
N PHE A 95 15.04 13.96 -16.79
CA PHE A 95 15.86 15.16 -16.86
C PHE A 95 17.17 14.84 -17.57
N ARG A 96 17.64 15.74 -18.42
CA ARG A 96 18.94 15.61 -19.09
C ARG A 96 20.02 16.27 -18.24
N ILE A 97 21.26 15.82 -18.38
CA ILE A 97 22.42 16.50 -17.80
C ILE A 97 22.44 17.93 -18.34
N GLY A 98 22.60 18.91 -17.44
CA GLY A 98 22.53 20.34 -17.76
C GLY A 98 21.14 20.96 -17.67
N ASP A 99 20.05 20.19 -17.56
CA ASP A 99 18.72 20.75 -17.33
C ASP A 99 18.67 21.50 -16.00
N LEU A 100 18.00 22.67 -16.00
CA LEU A 100 17.68 23.39 -14.78
C LEU A 100 16.39 22.83 -14.16
N VAL A 101 16.41 22.60 -12.86
CA VAL A 101 15.31 22.04 -12.09
C VAL A 101 15.10 22.79 -10.78
N LEU A 102 13.84 22.88 -10.37
CA LEU A 102 13.46 23.29 -9.03
C LEU A 102 13.33 22.05 -8.14
N ARG A 103 13.70 22.22 -6.89
CA ARG A 103 13.67 21.21 -5.84
C ARG A 103 12.54 21.48 -4.87
N LYS A 104 11.74 20.47 -4.55
CA LYS A 104 10.67 20.60 -3.55
C LYS A 104 11.25 20.86 -2.16
N VAL A 105 10.76 21.89 -1.49
CA VAL A 105 11.14 22.19 -0.10
C VAL A 105 10.43 21.21 0.83
N MET A 106 11.20 20.44 1.59
CA MET A 106 10.71 19.49 2.60
C MET A 106 11.02 20.03 4.00
N ALA A 107 10.42 19.46 5.04
CA ALA A 107 10.64 19.89 6.43
C ALA A 107 12.13 19.90 6.83
N ASN A 108 12.94 19.01 6.26
CA ASN A 108 14.38 18.92 6.52
C ASN A 108 15.27 19.81 5.62
N THR A 109 14.70 20.46 4.61
CA THR A 109 15.42 21.31 3.63
C THR A 109 14.92 22.74 3.61
N ARG A 110 13.91 23.04 4.43
CA ARG A 110 13.38 24.37 4.61
C ARG A 110 14.37 25.27 5.31
N ARG A 111 14.54 26.50 4.80
CA ARG A 111 15.41 27.49 5.43
C ARG A 111 14.82 27.91 6.79
N PRO A 112 15.61 28.01 7.86
CA PRO A 112 15.11 28.37 9.20
C PRO A 112 14.31 29.69 9.24
N ASN A 113 14.64 30.63 8.35
CA ASN A 113 14.01 31.96 8.28
C ASN A 113 12.76 31.99 7.39
N GLU A 114 12.41 30.91 6.68
CA GLU A 114 11.21 30.84 5.86
C GLU A 114 10.04 30.31 6.69
N GLY A 115 9.09 31.20 7.01
CA GLY A 115 7.81 30.89 7.65
C GLY A 115 6.93 29.94 6.83
N LYS A 116 5.75 29.56 7.36
CA LYS A 116 4.86 28.53 6.76
C LYS A 116 4.37 28.88 5.34
N LEU A 117 4.59 30.13 4.92
CA LEU A 117 4.21 30.71 3.63
C LEU A 117 5.37 30.84 2.64
N GLY A 118 6.54 30.27 2.94
CA GLY A 118 7.66 30.24 2.00
C GLY A 118 7.33 29.46 0.71
N PRO A 119 8.06 29.72 -0.39
CA PRO A 119 7.87 28.98 -1.63
C PRO A 119 8.12 27.48 -1.42
N ASN A 120 7.21 26.65 -1.96
CA ASN A 120 7.32 25.18 -1.85
C ASN A 120 8.40 24.57 -2.76
N TRP A 121 9.04 25.39 -3.58
CA TRP A 121 10.06 25.00 -4.56
C TRP A 121 11.24 25.97 -4.45
N GLU A 122 12.45 25.42 -4.38
CA GLU A 122 13.71 26.16 -4.29
C GLU A 122 14.57 25.86 -5.53
N GLY A 123 15.37 26.83 -5.98
CA GLY A 123 16.28 26.69 -7.10
C GLY A 123 16.33 27.95 -7.96
N PRO A 124 16.95 27.90 -9.15
CA PRO A 124 17.20 26.70 -9.95
C PRO A 124 18.51 25.96 -9.61
N TYR A 125 18.49 24.63 -9.78
CA TYR A 125 19.65 23.75 -9.68
C TYR A 125 19.91 23.08 -11.03
N LYS A 126 21.16 22.72 -11.32
CA LYS A 126 21.53 22.03 -12.55
C LYS A 126 21.67 20.53 -12.31
N VAL A 127 21.16 19.71 -13.22
CA VAL A 127 21.31 18.26 -13.17
C VAL A 127 22.70 17.85 -13.65
N ILE A 128 23.46 17.15 -12.81
CA ILE A 128 24.83 16.72 -13.15
C ILE A 128 24.91 15.28 -13.64
N SER A 129 24.16 14.37 -13.02
CA SER A 129 24.17 12.95 -13.39
C SER A 129 22.99 12.18 -12.77
N PRO A 130 22.54 11.08 -13.41
CA PRO A 130 21.61 10.15 -12.79
C PRO A 130 22.28 9.39 -11.63
N ALA A 131 21.55 9.23 -10.53
CA ALA A 131 21.97 8.47 -9.35
C ALA A 131 21.34 7.06 -9.27
N GLY A 132 20.52 6.68 -10.26
CA GLY A 132 19.76 5.42 -10.28
C GLY A 132 18.34 5.55 -9.72
N ALA A 133 17.48 4.57 -10.03
CA ALA A 133 16.09 4.49 -9.54
C ALA A 133 15.25 5.79 -9.68
N GLY A 134 15.45 6.54 -10.78
CA GLY A 134 14.76 7.81 -11.01
C GLY A 134 15.22 8.96 -10.10
N SER A 135 16.44 8.91 -9.57
CA SER A 135 17.05 9.99 -8.79
C SER A 135 18.21 10.65 -9.55
N TYR A 136 18.44 11.93 -9.29
CA TYR A 136 19.46 12.75 -9.95
C TYR A 136 20.33 13.45 -8.92
N ARG A 137 21.63 13.58 -9.22
CA ARG A 137 22.52 14.48 -8.50
C ARG A 137 22.40 15.89 -9.09
N LEU A 138 22.45 16.87 -8.22
CA LEU A 138 22.26 18.29 -8.57
C LEU A 138 23.46 19.10 -8.13
N GLU A 139 23.69 20.23 -8.80
CA GLU A 139 24.59 21.30 -8.36
C GLU A 139 23.82 22.62 -8.30
N ASP A 140 24.24 23.53 -7.43
CA ASP A 140 23.75 24.90 -7.45
C ASP A 140 24.36 25.70 -8.61
N LEU A 141 23.91 26.94 -8.79
CA LEU A 141 24.39 27.81 -9.86
C LEU A 141 25.85 28.26 -9.66
N GLU A 142 26.39 28.12 -8.44
CA GLU A 142 27.78 28.41 -8.10
C GLU A 142 28.70 27.20 -8.35
N GLY A 143 28.15 26.07 -8.79
CA GLY A 143 28.88 24.84 -9.11
C GLY A 143 29.13 23.94 -7.89
N LYS A 144 28.50 24.21 -6.75
CA LYS A 144 28.62 23.36 -5.57
C LYS A 144 27.63 22.19 -5.66
N PRO A 145 28.10 20.94 -5.52
CA PRO A 145 27.23 19.77 -5.59
C PRO A 145 26.32 19.69 -4.35
N ILE A 146 25.07 19.32 -4.58
CA ILE A 146 24.11 19.01 -3.53
C ILE A 146 24.44 17.61 -2.97
N PRO A 147 24.67 17.45 -1.66
CA PRO A 147 25.22 16.20 -1.10
C PRO A 147 24.36 14.95 -1.33
N ARG A 148 23.03 15.11 -1.38
CA ARG A 148 22.08 14.00 -1.54
C ARG A 148 21.45 14.02 -2.93
N PRO A 149 21.30 12.85 -3.58
CA PRO A 149 20.53 12.75 -4.81
C PRO A 149 19.03 12.97 -4.54
N TRP A 150 18.32 13.47 -5.53
CA TRP A 150 16.90 13.83 -5.45
C TRP A 150 16.07 13.00 -6.42
N ASN A 151 14.98 12.43 -5.91
CA ASN A 151 14.03 11.68 -6.75
C ASN A 151 13.26 12.63 -7.67
N THR A 152 12.95 12.17 -8.89
CA THR A 152 12.16 12.90 -9.90
C THR A 152 10.82 13.44 -9.38
N CYS A 153 10.18 12.75 -8.44
CA CYS A 153 8.92 13.21 -7.84
C CYS A 153 9.06 14.53 -7.06
N ASN A 154 10.28 14.84 -6.60
CA ASN A 154 10.62 16.06 -5.86
C ASN A 154 11.33 17.10 -6.73
N LEU A 155 11.37 16.88 -8.05
CA LEU A 155 11.98 17.78 -9.02
C LEU A 155 10.96 18.26 -10.05
N ARG A 156 11.12 19.51 -10.49
CA ARG A 156 10.34 20.11 -11.56
C ARG A 156 11.27 20.81 -12.53
N LYS A 157 11.06 20.61 -13.84
CA LYS A 157 11.85 21.31 -14.86
C LYS A 157 11.61 22.81 -14.75
N TYR A 158 12.68 23.58 -14.73
CA TYR A 158 12.67 25.03 -14.78
C TYR A 158 12.81 25.45 -16.24
N PHE A 159 11.84 26.21 -16.74
CA PHE A 159 11.87 26.80 -18.07
C PHE A 159 12.03 28.30 -17.89
N PHE A 160 13.02 28.88 -18.57
CA PHE A 160 13.23 30.32 -18.66
C PHE A 160 12.14 30.99 -19.50
#